data_AF-A0A2V8CQL6-F1
#
_entry.id   AF-A0A2V8CQL6-F1
#
_cell.length_a   1.000
_cell.length_b   1.000
_cell.length_c   1.000
_cell.angle_alpha   90.00
_cell.angle_beta   90.00
_cell.angle_gamma   90.00
#
_symmetry.space_group_name_H-M   'P 1'
#
loop_
_entity.id
_entity.type
_entity.pdbx_description
1 polymer ?
#
loop_
_entity_poly.entity_id
_entity_poly.type
_entity_poly.pdbx_seq_one_letter_code
_entity_poly.pdbx_strand_id
1 'polypeptide(L)'
;EGNGRFKVPTLRNIELTGPYFHNGGQATLAQVVDFYNRGADFAGAFTDGQVRPIGLTSVEKADLVNFMLSLTDNRVRTRKAPFDSPSLCVPDTGLSDGVTNTICIPAVGAAGGAPAAAFQP
;
A
#
# COMPACT_ATOMS: atom_id res chain seq x y z
N GLU A 1 20.63 11.57 15.34
CA GLU A 1 19.78 10.97 14.29
C GLU A 1 18.72 10.09 14.96
N GLY A 2 17.61 9.78 14.26
CA GLY A 2 16.29 9.54 14.85
C GLY A 2 16.13 8.33 15.77
N ASN A 3 15.80 8.59 17.04
CA ASN A 3 15.46 7.63 18.09
C ASN A 3 14.13 6.87 17.82
N GLY A 4 14.06 6.04 16.76
CA GLY A 4 12.87 5.24 16.45
C GLY A 4 11.64 6.03 16.00
N ARG A 5 11.83 7.29 15.57
CA ARG A 5 10.75 8.15 15.08
C ARG A 5 10.63 8.01 13.56
N PHE A 6 9.41 7.81 13.08
CA PHE A 6 9.12 7.66 11.66
C PHE A 6 8.19 8.76 11.17
N LYS A 7 8.33 9.11 9.89
CA LYS A 7 7.38 10.01 9.22
C LYS A 7 6.00 9.34 9.17
N VAL A 8 4.95 10.08 9.51
CA VAL A 8 3.58 9.60 9.40
C VAL A 8 3.25 9.36 7.91
N PRO A 9 2.86 8.13 7.52
CA PRO A 9 2.48 7.84 6.14
C PRO A 9 1.10 8.43 5.82
N THR A 10 0.81 8.63 4.54
CA THR A 10 -0.55 8.94 4.08
C THR A 10 -1.44 7.69 4.15
N LEU A 11 -2.75 7.90 4.34
CA LEU A 11 -3.75 6.81 4.33
C LEU A 11 -4.45 6.65 2.97
N ARG A 12 -4.12 7.48 1.97
CA ARG A 12 -4.73 7.35 0.63
C ARG A 12 -4.25 6.06 -0.04
N ASN A 13 -5.18 5.29 -0.60
CA ASN A 13 -4.92 3.97 -1.20
C ASN A 13 -4.30 2.95 -0.23
N ILE A 14 -4.46 3.12 1.09
CA ILE A 14 -3.78 2.28 2.08
C ILE A 14 -4.16 0.80 1.97
N GLU A 15 -5.36 0.49 1.50
CA GLU A 15 -5.81 -0.87 1.16
C GLU A 15 -4.82 -1.63 0.26
N LEU A 16 -4.09 -0.92 -0.60
CA LEU A 16 -3.24 -1.47 -1.65
C LEU A 16 -1.75 -1.47 -1.28
N THR A 17 -1.39 -1.07 -0.05
CA THR A 17 0.01 -0.85 0.36
C THR A 17 0.44 -1.70 1.55
N GLY A 18 -0.26 -2.81 1.81
CA GLY A 18 0.20 -3.79 2.79
C GLY A 18 1.53 -4.45 2.35
N PRO A 19 2.31 -5.01 3.28
CA PRO A 19 2.10 -5.00 4.74
C PRO A 19 2.39 -3.61 5.36
N TYR A 20 1.86 -3.38 6.56
CA TYR A 20 1.78 -2.08 7.21
C TYR A 20 2.89 -1.86 8.26
N PHE A 21 3.05 -0.60 8.66
CA PHE A 21 4.18 -0.03 9.41
C PHE A 21 5.47 0.06 8.58
N HIS A 22 6.45 0.78 9.11
CA HIS A 22 7.74 1.05 8.45
C HIS A 22 8.58 -0.21 8.20
N ASN A 23 8.26 -1.31 8.90
CA ASN A 23 8.93 -2.59 8.82
C ASN A 23 8.03 -3.72 8.28
N GLY A 24 6.80 -3.43 7.87
CA GLY A 24 5.85 -4.45 7.43
C GLY A 24 5.34 -5.37 8.54
N GLY A 25 5.40 -4.96 9.81
CA GLY A 25 5.08 -5.81 10.95
C GLY A 25 3.61 -6.23 11.09
N GLN A 26 2.68 -5.63 10.33
CA GLN A 26 1.26 -6.04 10.33
C GLN A 26 0.79 -6.34 8.91
N ALA A 27 0.11 -7.47 8.73
CA ALA A 27 -0.36 -7.88 7.41
C ALA A 27 -1.68 -7.18 7.01
N THR A 28 -2.52 -6.83 7.98
CA THR A 28 -3.88 -6.30 7.73
C THR A 28 -4.14 -4.98 8.43
N LEU A 29 -5.04 -4.16 7.88
CA LEU A 29 -5.51 -2.93 8.54
C LEU A 29 -6.20 -3.21 9.88
N ALA A 30 -6.90 -4.35 9.99
CA ALA A 30 -7.53 -4.77 11.24
C ALA A 30 -6.48 -4.94 12.36
N GLN A 31 -5.34 -5.57 12.04
CA GLN A 31 -4.24 -5.72 13.00
C GLN A 31 -3.61 -4.37 13.39
N VAL A 32 -3.51 -3.42 12.46
CA VAL A 32 -3.05 -2.05 12.75
C VAL A 32 -4.02 -1.35 13.70
N VAL A 33 -5.33 -1.44 13.46
CA VAL A 33 -6.35 -0.88 14.35
C VAL A 33 -6.28 -1.53 15.72
N ASP A 34 -6.18 -2.86 15.78
CA ASP A 34 -6.04 -3.57 17.04
C ASP A 34 -4.76 -3.18 17.80
N PHE A 35 -3.66 -2.91 17.10
CA PHE A 35 -2.39 -2.46 17.71
C PHE A 35 -2.59 -1.15 18.47
N TYR A 36 -3.23 -0.16 17.85
CA TYR A 36 -3.51 1.10 18.54
C TYR A 36 -4.60 0.94 19.61
N ASN A 37 -5.62 0.11 19.37
CA ASN A 37 -6.71 -0.07 20.31
C ASN A 37 -6.25 -0.60 21.68
N ARG A 38 -5.24 -1.49 21.68
CA ARG A 38 -4.64 -2.05 22.91
C ARG A 38 -3.46 -1.23 23.46
N GLY A 39 -3.12 -0.10 22.83
CA GLY A 39 -2.04 0.78 23.29
C GLY A 39 -0.64 0.30 22.91
N ALA A 40 -0.47 -0.27 21.71
CA ALA A 40 0.74 -0.91 21.17
C ALA A 40 1.08 -2.28 21.76
N ASP A 41 2.09 -2.94 21.19
CA ASP A 41 2.63 -4.24 21.62
C ASP A 41 3.85 -4.14 22.54
N PHE A 42 4.35 -2.92 22.77
CA PHE A 42 5.56 -2.65 23.54
C PHE A 42 5.22 -1.68 24.66
N ALA A 43 5.53 -2.06 25.90
CA ALA A 43 5.40 -1.15 27.03
C ALA A 43 6.69 -0.31 27.19
N GLY A 44 6.56 0.99 27.50
CA GLY A 44 7.68 1.83 27.98
C GLY A 44 8.24 2.84 26.96
N ALA A 45 9.55 3.04 26.98
CA ALA A 45 10.24 4.18 26.34
C ALA A 45 10.26 4.19 24.80
N PHE A 46 9.72 3.16 24.14
CA PHE A 46 9.72 3.01 22.69
C PHE A 46 8.39 3.44 22.03
N THR A 47 7.41 3.86 22.83
CA THR A 47 6.12 4.37 22.38
C THR A 47 5.97 5.83 22.78
N ASP A 48 5.34 6.63 21.91
CA ASP A 48 4.92 7.99 22.27
C ASP A 48 3.90 7.92 23.41
N GLY A 49 4.00 8.82 24.40
CA GLY A 49 3.11 8.86 25.57
C GLY A 49 1.62 9.08 25.25
N GLN A 50 1.29 9.45 24.01
CA GLN A 50 -0.08 9.52 23.53
C GLN A 50 -0.67 8.17 23.10
N VAL A 51 0.17 7.16 22.83
CA VAL A 51 -0.30 5.81 22.50
C VAL A 51 -0.75 5.13 23.80
N ARG A 52 -2.06 4.99 23.94
CA ARG A 52 -2.72 4.40 25.11
C ARG A 52 -3.90 3.55 24.65
N PRO A 53 -4.35 2.57 25.44
CA PRO A 53 -5.54 1.81 25.12
C PRO A 53 -6.74 2.74 24.86
N ILE A 54 -7.45 2.49 23.75
CA ILE A 54 -8.56 3.33 23.29
C ILE A 54 -9.89 2.72 23.73
N GLY A 55 -10.02 1.39 23.66
CA GLY A 55 -11.22 0.68 24.10
C GLY A 55 -12.35 0.65 23.06
N LEU A 56 -12.03 0.71 21.77
CA LEU A 56 -12.98 0.58 20.67
C LEU A 56 -13.68 -0.78 20.70
N THR A 57 -14.98 -0.75 20.45
CA THR A 57 -15.82 -1.94 20.23
C THR A 57 -15.45 -2.63 18.91
N SER A 58 -15.91 -3.87 18.73
CA SER A 58 -15.71 -4.60 17.46
C SER A 58 -16.32 -3.86 16.26
N VAL A 59 -17.46 -3.22 16.46
CA VAL A 59 -18.16 -2.43 15.43
C VAL A 59 -17.34 -1.21 15.04
N GLU A 60 -16.89 -0.41 16.01
CA GLU A 60 -16.08 0.79 15.73
C GLU A 60 -14.75 0.46 15.04
N LYS A 61 -14.13 -0.66 15.41
CA LYS A 61 -12.93 -1.13 14.70
C LYS A 61 -13.22 -1.47 13.23
N ALA A 62 -14.32 -2.18 12.97
CA ALA A 62 -14.72 -2.52 11.62
C ALA A 62 -15.05 -1.26 10.80
N ASP A 63 -15.75 -0.29 11.41
CA ASP A 63 -16.09 0.98 10.79
C ASP A 63 -14.84 1.81 10.45
N LEU A 64 -13.84 1.82 11.33
CA LEU A 64 -12.56 2.49 11.06
C LEU A 64 -11.82 1.82 9.90
N VAL A 65 -11.82 0.48 9.82
CA VAL A 65 -11.26 -0.23 8.68
C VAL A 65 -12.01 0.13 7.40
N ASN A 66 -13.35 0.12 7.42
CA ASN A 66 -14.18 0.48 6.26
C ASN A 66 -13.93 1.93 5.81
N PHE A 67 -13.76 2.85 6.76
CA PHE A 67 -13.37 4.22 6.46
C PHE A 67 -12.03 4.27 5.72
N MET A 68 -11.00 3.55 6.17
CA MET A 68 -9.71 3.49 5.48
C MET A 68 -9.81 2.86 4.08
N LEU A 69 -10.65 1.83 3.90
CA LEU A 69 -10.91 1.23 2.58
C LEU A 69 -11.61 2.22 1.62
N SER A 70 -12.40 3.15 2.14
CA SER A 70 -13.03 4.20 1.33
C SER A 70 -12.04 5.25 0.79
N LEU A 71 -10.81 5.30 1.34
CA LEU A 71 -9.75 6.21 0.89
C LEU A 71 -8.99 5.71 -0.35
N THR A 72 -9.43 4.61 -0.96
CA THR A 72 -8.85 4.05 -2.18
C THR A 72 -9.48 4.67 -3.43
N ASP A 73 -8.63 5.26 -4.28
CA ASP A 73 -9.04 5.72 -5.61
C ASP A 73 -9.30 4.50 -6.51
N ASN A 74 -10.53 4.38 -7.01
CA ASN A 74 -10.92 3.24 -7.83
C ASN A 74 -10.07 3.09 -9.10
N ARG A 75 -9.51 4.18 -9.64
CA ARG A 75 -8.61 4.10 -10.80
C ARG A 75 -7.27 3.46 -10.44
N VAL A 76 -6.76 3.71 -9.23
CA VAL A 76 -5.56 3.03 -8.74
C VAL A 76 -5.87 1.55 -8.53
N ARG A 77 -7.01 1.25 -7.90
CA ARG A 77 -7.48 -0.13 -7.70
C ARG A 77 -7.53 -0.89 -9.03
N THR A 78 -8.08 -0.32 -10.09
CA THR A 78 -8.19 -1.01 -11.39
C THR A 78 -7.07 -0.67 -12.37
N ARG A 79 -5.98 0.00 -11.97
CA ARG A 79 -4.88 0.45 -12.86
C ARG A 79 -5.38 1.18 -14.12
N LYS A 80 -6.42 2.01 -13.96
CA LYS A 80 -7.01 2.83 -15.03
C LYS A 80 -6.22 4.13 -15.17
N ALA A 81 -6.21 4.71 -16.38
CA ALA A 81 -5.58 5.99 -16.65
C ALA A 81 -5.91 7.06 -15.58
N PRO A 82 -4.91 7.83 -15.09
CA PRO A 82 -3.53 7.93 -15.58
C PRO A 82 -2.55 6.92 -14.94
N PHE A 83 -3.04 5.91 -14.23
CA PHE A 83 -2.23 4.89 -13.55
C PHE A 83 -2.08 3.61 -14.38
N ASP A 84 -2.39 3.70 -15.68
CA ASP A 84 -2.16 2.66 -16.66
C ASP A 84 -0.66 2.57 -17.02
N SER A 85 -0.25 1.47 -17.64
CA SER A 85 1.13 1.30 -18.08
C SER A 85 1.28 1.92 -19.48
N PRO A 86 2.07 2.99 -19.64
CA PRO A 86 2.29 3.58 -20.96
C PRO A 86 3.11 2.64 -21.84
N SER A 87 3.08 2.87 -23.15
CA SER A 87 3.92 2.13 -24.10
C SER A 87 5.41 2.42 -23.87
N LEU A 88 6.24 1.40 -23.98
CA LEU A 88 7.70 1.52 -23.84
C LEU A 88 8.40 0.84 -25.01
N CYS A 89 9.20 1.60 -25.76
CA CYS A 89 10.06 1.05 -26.80
C CYS A 89 11.46 0.83 -26.24
N VAL A 90 11.94 -0.42 -26.31
CA VAL A 90 13.26 -0.85 -25.81
C VAL A 90 14.10 -1.44 -26.94
N PRO A 91 15.44 -1.31 -26.88
CA PRO A 91 16.31 -2.01 -27.81
C PRO A 91 16.25 -3.52 -27.60
N ASP A 92 16.11 -4.26 -28.69
CA ASP A 92 16.22 -5.72 -28.72
C ASP A 92 17.70 -6.11 -28.78
N THR A 93 18.26 -6.49 -27.64
CA THR A 93 19.67 -6.92 -27.53
C THR A 93 19.87 -8.40 -27.85
N GLY A 94 18.83 -9.11 -28.30
CA GLY A 94 18.86 -10.54 -28.59
C GLY A 94 19.38 -10.91 -29.99
N LEU A 95 19.65 -9.92 -30.84
CA LEU A 95 20.02 -10.14 -32.24
C LEU A 95 21.53 -9.97 -32.43
N SER A 96 22.18 -11.04 -32.91
CA SER A 96 23.63 -11.10 -33.16
C SER A 96 24.03 -10.54 -34.53
N ASP A 97 23.21 -9.67 -35.12
CA ASP A 97 23.38 -9.09 -36.46
C ASP A 97 24.05 -7.70 -36.43
N GLY A 98 24.34 -7.16 -35.25
CA GLY A 98 24.95 -5.84 -35.08
C GLY A 98 23.98 -4.68 -35.33
N VAL A 99 22.68 -4.96 -35.48
CA VAL A 99 21.62 -3.96 -35.67
C VAL A 99 20.79 -3.86 -34.38
N THR A 100 20.66 -2.65 -33.85
CA THR A 100 19.73 -2.40 -32.73
C THR A 100 18.31 -2.31 -33.26
N ASN A 101 17.60 -3.44 -33.33
CA ASN A 101 16.15 -3.41 -33.54
C ASN A 101 15.45 -2.91 -32.28
N THR A 102 14.27 -2.29 -32.45
CA THR A 102 13.47 -1.77 -31.34
C THR A 102 12.20 -2.59 -31.20
N ILE A 103 11.94 -3.09 -29.99
CA ILE A 103 10.66 -3.71 -29.62
C ILE A 103 9.83 -2.68 -28.85
N CYS A 104 8.61 -2.40 -29.34
CA CYS A 104 7.67 -1.54 -28.63
C CYS A 104 6.64 -2.38 -27.86
N ILE A 105 6.67 -2.25 -26.54
CA ILE A 105 5.67 -2.79 -25.63
C ILE A 105 4.47 -1.82 -25.65
N PRO A 106 3.26 -2.27 -26.07
CA PRO A 106 2.10 -1.38 -26.15
C PRO A 106 1.62 -0.95 -24.75
N ALA A 107 0.92 0.17 -24.69
CA ALA A 107 0.28 0.61 -23.46
C ALA A 107 -0.81 -0.39 -23.04
N VAL A 108 -0.95 -0.65 -21.74
CA VAL A 108 -1.97 -1.56 -21.19
C VAL A 108 -2.68 -0.93 -19.99
N GLY A 109 -3.97 -1.22 -19.83
CA GLY A 109 -4.74 -0.76 -18.67
C GLY A 109 -5.46 0.58 -18.84
N ALA A 110 -5.47 1.19 -20.03
CA ALA A 110 -6.19 2.46 -20.26
C ALA A 110 -7.69 2.39 -19.90
N ALA A 111 -8.35 1.25 -20.17
CA ALA A 111 -9.73 0.97 -19.77
C ALA A 111 -9.86 0.47 -18.31
N GLY A 112 -8.74 0.28 -17.61
CA GLY A 112 -8.61 -0.47 -16.38
C GLY A 112 -8.38 -1.98 -16.64
N GLY A 113 -8.01 -2.68 -15.58
CA GLY A 113 -7.89 -4.14 -15.53
C GLY A 113 -8.51 -4.68 -14.25
N ALA A 114 -8.25 -5.97 -13.97
CA ALA A 114 -8.66 -6.58 -12.71
C ALA A 114 -8.14 -5.76 -11.52
N PRO A 115 -8.92 -5.64 -10.43
CA PRO A 115 -8.52 -4.89 -9.26
C PRO A 115 -7.17 -5.42 -8.75
N ALA A 116 -6.28 -4.52 -8.36
CA ALA A 116 -5.04 -4.84 -7.70
C ALA A 116 -5.37 -5.74 -6.50
N ALA A 117 -4.69 -6.87 -6.41
CA ALA A 117 -4.89 -7.78 -5.29
C ALA A 117 -4.55 -7.02 -4.00
N ALA A 118 -5.47 -7.07 -3.04
CA ALA A 118 -5.13 -6.71 -1.67
C ALA A 118 -4.01 -7.66 -1.22
N PHE A 119 -3.06 -7.14 -0.43
CA PHE A 119 -2.01 -7.97 0.16
C PHE A 119 -2.64 -9.15 0.91
N GLN A 120 -2.38 -10.38 0.45
CA GLN A 120 -2.78 -11.61 1.12
C GLN A 120 -1.60 -12.09 1.97
N PRO A 121 -1.80 -12.34 3.29
CA PRO A 121 -0.74 -12.79 4.19
C PRO A 121 -0.18 -14.17 3.85
#